data_AF-A0A268RC91-F1
#
_entry.id   AF-A0A268RC91-F1
#
_cell.length_a   1.000
_cell.length_b   1.000
_cell.length_c   1.000
_cell.angle_alpha   90.00
_cell.angle_beta   90.00
_cell.angle_gamma   90.00
#
_symmetry.space_group_name_H-M   'P 1'
#
loop_
_entity.id
_entity.type
_entity.pdbx_description
1 polymer ?
#
loop_
_entity_poly.entity_id
_entity_poly.type
_entity_poly.pdbx_seq_one_letter_code
_entity_poly.pdbx_strand_id
1 'polypeptide(L)'
;EDEVLNPETADALREVMVPLATVVTPNLFEASQLAKTGPIRTIEDMKNAAIKINELGAKYVLIKGGSKLQHENAVDLLFDGKEFKLFENERI
;
A
#
# COMPACT_ATOMS: atom_id res chain seq x y z
N GLU A 1 -1.21 -10.44 -14.37
CA GLU A 1 -0.98 -9.04 -13.95
C GLU A 1 -2.35 -8.43 -13.78
N ASP A 2 -2.62 -7.78 -12.65
CA ASP A 2 -3.85 -7.00 -12.49
C ASP A 2 -3.68 -5.75 -13.36
N GLU A 3 -4.53 -5.56 -14.37
CA GLU A 3 -4.45 -4.43 -15.30
C GLU A 3 -5.25 -3.25 -14.72
N VAL A 4 -4.74 -2.02 -14.84
CA VAL A 4 -5.42 -0.85 -14.31
C VAL A 4 -6.65 -0.58 -15.18
N LEU A 5 -7.84 -0.84 -14.63
CA LEU A 5 -9.08 -0.69 -15.37
C LEU A 5 -9.30 0.74 -15.90
N ASN A 6 -8.91 1.77 -15.14
CA ASN A 6 -9.00 3.18 -15.53
C ASN A 6 -7.77 3.97 -15.02
N PRO A 7 -6.73 4.16 -15.84
CA PRO A 7 -5.48 4.80 -15.41
C PRO A 7 -5.69 6.25 -14.94
N GLU A 8 -6.55 7.03 -15.59
CA GLU A 8 -6.88 8.39 -15.17
C GLU A 8 -7.53 8.44 -13.77
N THR A 9 -8.24 7.38 -13.39
CA THR A 9 -8.86 7.30 -12.05
C THR A 9 -7.79 7.03 -10.98
N ALA A 10 -6.74 6.28 -11.31
CA ALA A 10 -5.63 6.02 -10.41
C ALA A 10 -4.80 7.28 -10.12
N ASP A 11 -4.52 8.10 -11.14
CA ASP A 11 -3.85 9.38 -10.95
C ASP A 11 -4.74 10.36 -10.16
N ALA A 12 -6.04 10.43 -10.44
CA ALA A 12 -6.97 11.27 -9.66
C ALA A 12 -7.03 10.85 -8.18
N LEU A 13 -7.06 9.55 -7.88
CA LEU A 13 -6.97 9.04 -6.51
C LEU A 13 -5.68 9.50 -5.84
N ARG A 14 -4.54 9.35 -6.53
CA ARG A 14 -3.22 9.71 -6.01
C ARG A 14 -3.06 11.21 -5.77
N GLU A 15 -3.53 12.05 -6.69
CA GLU A 15 -3.25 13.49 -6.68
C GLU A 15 -4.32 14.31 -5.95
N VAL A 16 -5.56 13.81 -5.87
CA VAL A 16 -6.68 14.55 -5.27
C VAL A 16 -7.15 13.93 -3.95
N MET A 17 -7.28 12.60 -3.88
CA MET A 17 -7.89 11.93 -2.73
C MET A 17 -6.88 11.59 -1.63
N VAL A 18 -5.74 11.00 -1.99
CA VAL A 18 -4.68 10.60 -1.02
C VAL A 18 -4.21 11.78 -0.15
N PRO A 19 -3.97 13.00 -0.68
CA PRO A 19 -3.54 14.14 0.14
C PRO A 19 -4.53 14.58 1.22
N LEU A 20 -5.82 14.27 1.04
CA LEU A 20 -6.89 14.61 1.97
C LEU A 20 -7.23 13.47 2.95
N ALA A 21 -6.69 12.27 2.70
CA ALA A 21 -7.04 11.08 3.44
C ALA A 21 -6.40 11.07 4.84
N THR A 22 -7.21 10.79 5.86
CA THR A 22 -6.64 10.42 7.16
C THR A 22 -6.00 9.03 7.09
N VAL A 23 -6.65 8.09 6.39
CA VAL A 23 -6.11 6.74 6.18
C VAL A 23 -6.36 6.31 4.74
N VAL A 24 -5.36 5.66 4.14
CA VAL A 24 -5.50 4.96 2.85
C VAL A 24 -5.21 3.49 3.08
N THR A 25 -6.03 2.60 2.50
CA THR A 25 -5.97 1.16 2.76
C THR A 25 -5.75 0.32 1.48
N PRO A 26 -4.69 0.58 0.70
CA PRO A 26 -4.53 -0.08 -0.59
C PRO A 26 -4.17 -1.56 -0.42
N ASN A 27 -4.52 -2.41 -1.38
CA ASN A 27 -3.87 -3.72 -1.53
C ASN A 27 -2.47 -3.58 -2.17
N LEU A 28 -1.72 -4.68 -2.33
CA LEU A 28 -0.36 -4.65 -2.92
C LEU A 28 -0.30 -4.02 -4.32
N PHE A 29 -1.29 -4.28 -5.18
CA PHE A 29 -1.33 -3.73 -6.54
C PHE A 29 -1.68 -2.24 -6.52
N GLU A 30 -2.72 -1.86 -5.77
CA GLU A 30 -3.09 -0.46 -5.57
C GLU A 30 -1.94 0.34 -4.95
N ALA A 31 -1.19 -0.26 -4.02
CA ALA A 31 -0.06 0.37 -3.37
C ALA A 31 1.10 0.60 -4.35
N SER A 32 1.41 -0.34 -5.24
CA SER A 32 2.44 -0.10 -6.27
C SER A 32 2.04 1.02 -7.23
N GLN A 33 0.76 1.10 -7.61
CA GLN A 33 0.23 2.17 -8.45
C GLN A 33 0.30 3.53 -7.72
N LEU A 34 -0.23 3.58 -6.51
CA LEU A 34 -0.24 4.79 -5.69
C LEU A 34 1.16 5.22 -5.27
N ALA A 35 2.15 4.34 -5.17
CA ALA A 35 3.54 4.68 -4.86
C ALA A 35 4.40 4.95 -6.12
N LYS A 36 3.87 4.69 -7.32
CA LYS A 36 4.61 4.67 -8.60
C LYS A 36 5.90 3.83 -8.47
N THR A 37 5.74 2.59 -8.00
CA THR A 37 6.82 1.59 -7.86
C THR A 37 6.55 0.35 -8.71
N GLY A 38 7.54 -0.52 -8.84
CA GLY A 38 7.31 -1.89 -9.34
C GLY A 38 6.45 -2.73 -8.38
N PRO A 39 6.18 -4.00 -8.76
CA PRO A 39 5.40 -4.93 -7.95
C PRO A 39 5.99 -5.12 -6.55
N ILE A 40 5.13 -5.06 -5.53
CA ILE A 40 5.50 -5.26 -4.13
C ILE A 40 5.50 -6.76 -3.83
N ARG A 41 6.67 -7.32 -3.49
CA ARG A 41 6.83 -8.77 -3.24
C ARG A 41 7.29 -9.08 -1.83
N THR A 42 7.93 -8.12 -1.18
CA THR A 42 8.51 -8.27 0.16
C THR A 42 7.93 -7.24 1.14
N ILE A 43 8.13 -7.47 2.43
CA ILE A 43 7.78 -6.50 3.49
C ILE A 43 8.53 -5.17 3.27
N GLU A 44 9.78 -5.23 2.78
CA GLU A 44 10.57 -4.02 2.54
C GLU A 44 9.99 -3.21 1.37
N ASP A 45 9.51 -3.87 0.33
CA ASP A 45 8.76 -3.20 -0.74
C ASP A 45 7.49 -2.53 -0.20
N MET A 46 6.77 -3.19 0.73
CA MET A 46 5.57 -2.62 1.37
C MET A 46 5.91 -1.36 2.15
N LYS A 47 6.99 -1.39 2.96
CA LYS A 47 7.45 -0.22 3.72
C LYS A 47 7.79 0.94 2.79
N ASN A 48 8.56 0.67 1.74
CA ASN A 48 8.93 1.69 0.75
C ASN A 48 7.71 2.29 0.06
N ALA A 49 6.72 1.46 -0.31
CA ALA A 49 5.47 1.96 -0.87
C ALA A 49 4.67 2.79 0.14
N ALA A 50 4.59 2.36 1.40
CA ALA A 50 3.86 3.08 2.44
C ALA A 50 4.44 4.47 2.72
N ILE A 51 5.78 4.60 2.75
CA ILE A 51 6.46 5.90 2.88
C ILE A 51 6.06 6.81 1.72
N LYS A 52 6.20 6.34 0.48
CA LYS A 52 5.86 7.13 -0.71
C LYS A 52 4.41 7.57 -0.77
N ILE A 53 3.48 6.74 -0.27
CA ILE A 53 2.05 7.08 -0.20
C ILE A 53 1.79 8.09 0.92
N ASN A 54 2.46 7.96 2.07
CA ASN A 54 2.38 8.92 3.17
C ASN A 54 2.92 10.29 2.77
N GLU A 55 3.99 10.35 1.98
CA GLU A 55 4.57 11.59 1.43
C GLU A 55 3.59 12.37 0.53
N LEU A 56 2.54 11.72 0.00
CA LEU A 56 1.47 12.39 -0.74
C LEU A 56 0.49 13.14 0.17
N GLY A 57 0.53 12.92 1.48
CA GLY A 57 -0.29 13.63 2.48
C GLY A 57 -1.20 12.74 3.32
N ALA A 58 -1.31 11.44 3.03
CA ALA A 58 -2.08 10.52 3.85
C ALA A 58 -1.44 10.33 5.23
N LYS A 59 -2.20 10.55 6.32
CA LYS A 59 -1.64 10.43 7.69
C LYS A 59 -1.28 8.99 8.06
N TYR A 60 -2.10 8.04 7.63
CA TYR A 60 -1.90 6.61 7.86
C TYR A 60 -2.01 5.83 6.55
N VAL A 61 -1.16 4.82 6.37
CA VAL A 61 -1.18 3.92 5.22
C VAL A 61 -1.25 2.48 5.71
N LEU A 62 -2.37 1.80 5.45
CA LEU A 62 -2.58 0.38 5.76
C LEU A 62 -2.53 -0.46 4.48
N ILE A 63 -1.36 -1.00 4.15
CA ILE A 63 -1.22 -1.88 2.98
C ILE A 63 -1.69 -3.28 3.35
N LYS A 64 -2.72 -3.75 2.65
CA LYS A 64 -3.22 -5.12 2.76
C LYS A 64 -2.37 -6.03 1.89
N GLY A 65 -1.50 -6.83 2.51
CA GLY A 65 -0.65 -7.79 1.81
C GLY A 65 -1.32 -9.16 1.67
N GLY A 66 -2.09 -9.57 2.68
CA GLY A 66 -2.78 -10.86 2.71
C GLY A 66 -1.84 -12.03 2.34
N SER A 67 -2.38 -13.07 1.70
CA SER A 67 -1.61 -14.24 1.25
C SER A 67 -0.77 -14.01 -0.02
N LYS A 68 -0.93 -12.86 -0.70
CA LYS A 68 -0.28 -12.56 -1.98
C LYS A 68 1.20 -12.14 -1.84
N LEU A 69 1.63 -11.74 -0.64
CA LEU A 69 3.03 -11.44 -0.36
C LEU A 69 3.87 -12.73 -0.37
N GLN A 70 5.13 -12.69 -0.78
CA GLN A 70 6.02 -13.86 -0.66
C GLN A 70 6.55 -13.97 0.77
N HIS A 71 5.69 -14.39 1.70
CA HIS A 71 5.96 -14.55 3.13
C HIS A 71 5.37 -15.87 3.65
N GLU A 72 5.77 -16.35 4.81
CA GLU A 72 5.18 -17.57 5.40
C GLU A 72 3.75 -17.35 5.94
N ASN A 73 3.44 -16.09 6.28
CA ASN A 73 2.18 -15.64 6.87
C ASN A 73 1.41 -14.72 5.91
N ALA A 74 0.14 -14.48 6.19
CA ALA A 74 -0.58 -13.35 5.62
C ALA A 74 -0.22 -12.09 6.42
N VAL A 75 0.27 -11.05 5.73
CA VAL A 75 0.86 -9.87 6.40
C VAL A 75 0.20 -8.60 5.88
N ASP A 76 -0.27 -7.77 6.80
CA ASP A 76 -0.67 -6.38 6.53
C ASP A 76 0.29 -5.42 7.24
N LEU A 77 0.50 -4.23 6.66
CA LEU A 77 1.42 -3.23 7.18
C LEU A 77 0.70 -1.90 7.39
N LEU A 78 0.73 -1.37 8.61
CA LEU A 78 0.33 0.00 8.92
C LEU A 78 1.58 0.88 9.08
N PHE A 79 1.57 2.03 8.43
CA PHE A 79 2.53 3.12 8.63
C PHE A 79 1.79 4.38 9.09
N ASP A 80 2.27 5.03 10.14
CA ASP A 80 1.66 6.25 10.72
C ASP A 80 2.44 7.55 10.42
N GLY A 81 3.43 7.48 9.53
CA GLY A 81 4.37 8.56 9.25
C GLY A 81 5.65 8.51 10.08
N LYS A 82 5.77 7.59 11.06
CA LYS A 82 6.96 7.42 11.91
C LYS A 82 7.34 5.96 12.09
N GLU A 83 6.38 5.12 12.43
CA GLU A 83 6.59 3.72 12.79
C GLU A 83 5.78 2.78 11.90
N PHE A 84 6.32 1.59 11.71
CA PHE A 84 5.65 0.50 11.01
C PHE A 84 5.12 -0.51 12.01
N LYS A 85 3.89 -0.94 11.81
CA LYS A 85 3.28 -2.06 12.53
C LYS A 85 2.85 -3.14 11.55
N LEU A 86 3.33 -4.36 11.77
CA LEU A 86 2.91 -5.54 11.03
C LEU A 86 1.77 -6.24 11.75
N PHE A 87 0.79 -6.71 10.98
CA PHE A 87 -0.26 -7.60 11.43
C PHE A 87 -0.11 -8.92 10.68
N GLU A 88 0.12 -10.01 11.42
CA GLU A 88 0.37 -11.33 10.86
C GLU A 88 -0.72 -12.31 11.29
N ASN A 89 -1.17 -13.13 10.35
CA ASN A 89 -2.04 -14.28 10.59
C ASN A 89 -1.58 -15.49 9.78
N GLU A 90 -1.96 -16.69 10.22
CA GLU A 90 -1.80 -17.90 9.44
C GLU A 90 -2.53 -17.76 8.09
N ARG A 91 -1.93 -18.33 7.04
CA ARG A 91 -2.57 -18.41 5.73
C ARG A 91 -3.68 -19.45 5.77
N ILE A 92 -4.88 -19.06 5.37
CA ILE A 92 -6.03 -19.96 5.18
C ILE A 92 -6.15 -20.31 3.71
#